data_AF-A0A3D2YDV0-F1
#
_entry.id   AF-A0A3D2YDV0-F1
#
_cell.length_a   1.000
_cell.length_b   1.000
_cell.length_c   1.000
_cell.angle_alpha   90.00
_cell.angle_beta   90.00
_cell.angle_gamma   90.00
#
_symmetry.space_group_name_H-M   'P 1'
#
loop_
_entity.id
_entity.type
_entity.pdbx_description
1 polymer ?
#
loop_
_entity_poly.entity_id
_entity_poly.type
_entity_poly.pdbx_seq_one_letter_code
_entity_poly.pdbx_strand_id
1 'polypeptide(L)'
;MFMALALCLTLLPAPVWAEETENNIAAQANTANVAEVTINGSTTPYADIDAAFAAAQQADSATVKLLADVTIRHEDYSGIKLEKGNITLDLNGKTLSKSTRDDNVFYARNAVFWLSPPEATTKDEFLAALQTHARLTVQDSSADRSGKIVQPNGGPAVIVALNTILTVNGGTIENASSVDLDDDSHLKPNCAVLLSGGGKAVINGGTLRGMRGVAVTGYITKEVEGLYKDTFGIEGYNNDTYGNELTVTGGNICATSGEGLIVYEKA
;
A
#
# COMPACT_ATOMS: atom_id res chain seq x y z
N MET A 1 -41.22 -71.95 13.60
CA MET A 1 -41.22 -71.14 14.83
C MET A 1 -39.86 -71.28 15.48
N PHE A 2 -39.00 -70.27 15.41
CA PHE A 2 -38.03 -69.96 16.47
C PHE A 2 -37.68 -68.47 16.37
N MET A 3 -37.86 -67.80 17.49
CA MET A 3 -37.78 -66.37 17.74
C MET A 3 -36.34 -65.84 17.72
N ALA A 4 -36.27 -64.54 17.47
CA ALA A 4 -35.12 -63.65 17.52
C ALA A 4 -34.41 -63.60 18.88
N LEU A 5 -33.15 -63.14 18.87
CA LEU A 5 -32.57 -62.35 19.95
C LEU A 5 -31.51 -61.36 19.42
N ALA A 6 -31.46 -60.20 20.05
CA ALA A 6 -30.90 -58.94 19.56
C ALA A 6 -29.43 -58.67 19.96
N LEU A 7 -28.79 -57.90 19.08
CA LEU A 7 -27.73 -56.90 19.18
C LEU A 7 -27.17 -56.48 20.57
N CYS A 8 -25.83 -56.43 20.67
CA CYS A 8 -24.98 -55.40 21.33
C CYS A 8 -23.50 -55.84 21.21
N LEU A 9 -22.71 -55.30 20.28
CA LEU A 9 -21.90 -54.08 20.39
C LEU A 9 -21.05 -54.03 21.68
N THR A 10 -19.80 -54.46 21.58
CA THR A 10 -18.58 -53.84 22.17
C THR A 10 -17.42 -54.81 22.01
N LEU A 11 -16.21 -54.25 21.84
CA LEU A 11 -14.89 -54.91 21.82
C LEU A 11 -14.43 -55.38 20.43
N LEU A 12 -13.76 -54.49 19.68
CA LEU A 12 -12.29 -54.51 19.51
C LEU A 12 -11.82 -53.25 18.73
N PRO A 13 -10.58 -52.76 18.93
CA PRO A 13 -10.11 -51.44 18.53
C PRO A 13 -9.83 -51.31 17.04
N ALA A 14 -10.13 -50.14 16.47
CA ALA A 14 -9.69 -49.76 15.12
C ALA A 14 -8.15 -49.65 15.07
N PRO A 15 -7.49 -50.07 13.97
CA PRO A 15 -6.05 -49.89 13.80
C PRO A 15 -5.70 -48.40 13.70
N VAL A 16 -4.59 -48.06 14.36
CA VAL A 16 -3.84 -46.81 14.30
C VAL A 16 -3.42 -46.54 12.86
N TRP A 17 -3.84 -45.39 12.32
CA TRP A 17 -3.23 -44.79 11.13
C TRP A 17 -2.18 -43.78 11.62
N ALA A 18 -0.96 -43.91 11.13
CA ALA A 18 0.12 -42.96 11.35
C ALA A 18 0.29 -42.07 10.11
N GLU A 19 0.70 -40.81 10.39
CA GLU A 19 1.17 -39.75 9.47
C GLU A 19 0.11 -39.16 8.53
N GLU A 20 -0.02 -37.84 8.38
CA GLU A 20 1.04 -36.84 8.23
C GLU A 20 1.00 -35.70 9.26
N THR A 21 2.20 -35.27 9.68
CA THR A 21 2.41 -33.96 10.31
C THR A 21 2.23 -32.91 9.23
N GLU A 22 1.00 -32.46 9.01
CA GLU A 22 0.79 -31.21 8.28
C GLU A 22 1.37 -30.09 9.12
N ASN A 23 2.31 -29.38 8.49
CA ASN A 23 3.02 -28.23 9.01
C ASN A 23 2.07 -27.29 9.75
N ASN A 24 2.12 -27.36 11.08
CA ASN A 24 1.83 -26.23 11.96
C ASN A 24 2.83 -25.10 11.63
N ILE A 25 2.65 -24.42 10.50
CA ILE A 25 2.91 -22.99 10.49
C ILE A 25 1.81 -22.46 11.38
N ALA A 26 2.16 -22.17 12.62
CA ALA A 26 1.27 -21.45 13.52
C ALA A 26 0.81 -20.19 12.78
N ALA A 27 -0.41 -20.23 12.24
CA ALA A 27 -1.20 -19.03 12.06
C ALA A 27 -1.19 -18.40 13.43
N GLN A 28 -0.41 -17.33 13.58
CA GLN A 28 -0.28 -16.63 14.83
C GLN A 28 -1.68 -16.12 15.14
N ALA A 29 -2.43 -16.84 15.97
CA ALA A 29 -3.66 -16.38 16.59
C ALA A 29 -3.28 -15.30 17.60
N ASN A 30 -2.71 -14.20 17.11
CA ASN A 30 -2.49 -13.02 17.89
C ASN A 30 -3.79 -12.23 17.77
N THR A 31 -4.72 -12.46 18.70
CA THR A 31 -5.91 -11.61 18.90
C THR A 31 -5.54 -10.21 19.44
N ALA A 32 -4.28 -9.79 19.29
CA ALA A 32 -3.80 -8.47 19.66
C ALA A 32 -4.15 -7.48 18.53
N ASN A 33 -4.67 -6.33 18.91
CA ASN A 33 -4.93 -5.26 17.94
C ASN A 33 -3.61 -4.74 17.39
N VAL A 34 -3.50 -4.66 16.07
CA VAL A 34 -2.31 -4.16 15.36
C VAL A 34 -2.41 -2.67 15.05
N ALA A 35 -3.63 -2.14 15.03
CA ALA A 35 -3.91 -0.73 14.80
C ALA A 35 -5.13 -0.28 15.59
N GLU A 36 -5.27 1.03 15.74
CA GLU A 36 -6.50 1.68 16.16
C GLU A 36 -6.87 2.79 15.18
N VAL A 37 -8.17 2.95 14.94
CA VAL A 37 -8.69 3.97 14.03
C VAL A 37 -9.49 4.98 14.83
N THR A 38 -9.08 6.24 14.78
CA THR A 38 -9.80 7.35 15.40
C THR A 38 -10.57 8.13 14.33
N ILE A 39 -11.89 8.21 14.50
CA ILE A 39 -12.81 8.98 13.65
C ILE A 39 -13.63 9.88 14.57
N ASN A 40 -13.62 11.19 14.33
CA ASN A 40 -14.36 12.19 15.12
C ASN A 40 -14.13 12.06 16.65
N GLY A 41 -12.90 11.71 17.05
CA GLY A 41 -12.50 11.53 18.45
C GLY A 41 -12.86 10.18 19.07
N SER A 42 -13.58 9.31 18.35
CA SER A 42 -13.86 7.93 18.79
C SER A 42 -12.80 6.98 18.24
N THR A 43 -12.19 6.17 19.10
CA THR A 43 -11.14 5.20 18.73
C THR A 43 -11.68 3.78 18.77
N THR A 44 -11.51 3.05 17.66
CA THR A 44 -11.86 1.63 17.54
C THR A 44 -10.59 0.82 17.23
N PRO A 45 -10.28 -0.24 17.98
CA PRO A 45 -9.11 -1.06 17.72
C PRO A 45 -9.38 -2.14 16.66
N TYR A 46 -8.34 -2.54 15.92
CA TYR A 46 -8.40 -3.52 14.83
C TYR A 46 -7.24 -4.51 14.94
N ALA A 47 -7.54 -5.80 14.80
CA ALA A 47 -6.54 -6.87 14.68
C ALA A 47 -6.00 -7.04 13.25
N ASP A 48 -6.70 -6.47 12.27
CA ASP A 48 -6.40 -6.55 10.84
C ASP A 48 -6.13 -5.13 10.31
N ILE A 49 -4.96 -4.95 9.66
CA ILE A 49 -4.53 -3.67 9.14
C ILE A 49 -5.37 -3.23 7.94
N ASP A 50 -5.80 -4.16 7.09
CA ASP A 50 -6.62 -3.88 5.92
C ASP A 50 -8.02 -3.45 6.36
N ALA A 51 -8.58 -4.10 7.39
CA ALA A 51 -9.83 -3.69 8.00
C ALA A 51 -9.75 -2.27 8.60
N ALA A 52 -8.62 -1.92 9.23
CA ALA A 52 -8.40 -0.58 9.79
C ALA A 52 -8.41 0.50 8.69
N PHE A 53 -7.68 0.29 7.58
CA PHE A 53 -7.68 1.23 6.45
C PHE A 53 -9.00 1.24 5.69
N ALA A 54 -9.69 0.10 5.56
CA ALA A 54 -11.02 0.04 4.96
C ALA A 54 -12.05 0.87 5.74
N ALA A 55 -12.01 0.81 7.08
CA ALA A 55 -12.84 1.64 7.95
C ALA A 55 -12.47 3.13 7.85
N ALA A 56 -11.18 3.45 7.84
CA ALA A 56 -10.69 4.82 7.70
C ALA A 56 -11.16 5.48 6.39
N GLN A 57 -11.21 4.73 5.28
CA GLN A 57 -11.70 5.21 3.99
C GLN A 57 -13.20 5.54 3.96
N GLN A 58 -14.00 5.08 4.94
CA GLN A 58 -15.43 5.41 5.01
C GLN A 58 -15.73 6.73 5.72
N ALA A 59 -14.74 7.34 6.38
CA ALA A 59 -14.90 8.60 7.08
C ALA A 59 -14.40 9.78 6.22
N ASP A 60 -14.93 10.98 6.51
CA ASP A 60 -14.41 12.23 5.92
C ASP A 60 -12.94 12.45 6.29
N SER A 61 -12.57 12.06 7.51
CA SER A 61 -11.19 12.07 8.03
C SER A 61 -11.01 11.01 9.09
N ALA A 62 -9.86 10.35 9.10
CA ALA A 62 -9.51 9.31 10.07
C ALA A 62 -8.01 9.30 10.38
N THR A 63 -7.66 8.87 11.59
CA THR A 63 -6.28 8.53 11.95
C THR A 63 -6.17 7.03 12.21
N VAL A 64 -5.29 6.35 11.48
CA VAL A 64 -4.88 4.96 11.74
C VAL A 64 -3.56 5.02 12.49
N LYS A 65 -3.54 4.57 13.74
CA LYS A 65 -2.33 4.50 14.56
C LYS A 65 -1.88 3.06 14.71
N LEU A 66 -0.61 2.77 14.43
CA LEU A 66 -0.04 1.44 14.62
C LEU A 66 0.21 1.14 16.10
N LEU A 67 -0.19 -0.06 16.53
CA LEU A 67 0.01 -0.58 17.87
C LEU A 67 1.11 -1.66 17.91
N ALA A 68 1.35 -2.32 16.77
CA ALA A 68 2.38 -3.33 16.59
C ALA A 68 3.06 -3.18 15.24
N ASP A 69 4.20 -3.84 15.07
CA ASP A 69 4.80 -4.02 13.74
C ASP A 69 3.91 -4.96 12.92
N VAL A 70 3.69 -4.61 11.65
CA VAL A 70 2.79 -5.32 10.74
C VAL A 70 3.54 -5.70 9.47
N THR A 71 3.38 -6.94 9.04
CA THR A 71 3.81 -7.39 7.71
C THR A 71 2.59 -7.80 6.89
N ILE A 72 2.27 -7.03 5.86
CA ILE A 72 1.18 -7.29 4.92
C ILE A 72 1.53 -8.52 4.08
N ARG A 73 0.66 -9.53 4.14
CA ARG A 73 0.74 -10.80 3.39
C ARG A 73 -0.60 -11.05 2.74
N HIS A 74 -0.71 -10.74 1.46
CA HIS A 74 -1.85 -11.13 0.64
C HIS A 74 -1.42 -12.22 -0.33
N GLU A 75 -2.31 -13.18 -0.59
CA GLU A 75 -2.08 -14.25 -1.57
C GLU A 75 -1.87 -13.72 -2.99
N ASP A 76 -2.52 -12.60 -3.32
CA ASP A 76 -2.34 -11.88 -4.60
C ASP A 76 -1.15 -10.90 -4.57
N TYR A 77 -0.42 -10.88 -3.46
CA TYR A 77 0.72 -10.01 -3.20
C TYR A 77 0.44 -8.51 -3.29
N SER A 78 -0.81 -8.09 -3.14
CA SER A 78 -1.14 -6.67 -3.03
C SER A 78 -0.70 -6.05 -1.69
N GLY A 79 -0.65 -4.73 -1.62
CA GLY A 79 -0.62 -3.93 -0.39
C GLY A 79 -1.94 -3.17 -0.22
N ILE A 80 -1.88 -2.04 0.48
CA ILE A 80 -3.09 -1.29 0.83
C ILE A 80 -3.42 -0.29 -0.29
N LYS A 81 -4.54 -0.52 -0.99
CA LYS A 81 -5.10 0.43 -1.96
C LYS A 81 -5.90 1.50 -1.23
N LEU A 82 -5.59 2.76 -1.49
CA LEU A 82 -6.36 3.90 -1.01
C LEU A 82 -7.03 4.59 -2.20
N GLU A 83 -8.35 4.51 -2.23
CA GLU A 83 -9.18 5.06 -3.30
C GLU A 83 -9.85 6.38 -2.92
N LYS A 84 -10.03 6.62 -1.62
CA LYS A 84 -10.70 7.80 -1.10
C LYS A 84 -10.29 8.12 0.33
N GLY A 85 -10.83 9.23 0.84
CA GLY A 85 -10.71 9.62 2.24
C GLY A 85 -9.48 10.47 2.54
N ASN A 86 -9.51 11.11 3.71
CA ASN A 86 -8.41 11.86 4.26
C ASN A 86 -7.84 11.12 5.47
N ILE A 87 -6.77 10.36 5.25
CA ILE A 87 -6.26 9.39 6.22
C ILE A 87 -4.91 9.85 6.74
N THR A 88 -4.75 9.88 8.06
CA THR A 88 -3.46 10.01 8.71
C THR A 88 -3.00 8.64 9.20
N LEU A 89 -1.87 8.15 8.71
CA LEU A 89 -1.15 7.03 9.30
C LEU A 89 -0.16 7.57 10.33
N ASP A 90 -0.41 7.27 11.60
CA ASP A 90 0.56 7.45 12.68
C ASP A 90 1.34 6.15 12.88
N LEU A 91 2.61 6.16 12.48
CA LEU A 91 3.50 5.02 12.61
C LEU A 91 3.79 4.67 14.06
N ASN A 92 3.74 5.65 14.99
CA ASN A 92 3.92 5.42 16.43
C ASN A 92 5.14 4.54 16.77
N GLY A 93 6.27 4.76 16.07
CA GLY A 93 7.50 3.98 16.27
C GLY A 93 7.42 2.54 15.79
N LYS A 94 6.39 2.18 15.01
CA LYS A 94 6.18 0.83 14.45
C LYS A 94 6.50 0.77 12.97
N THR A 95 6.75 -0.43 12.51
CA THR A 95 7.01 -0.75 11.11
C THR A 95 5.79 -1.37 10.46
N LEU A 96 5.33 -0.77 9.35
CA LEU A 96 4.42 -1.39 8.40
C LEU A 96 5.21 -1.82 7.16
N SER A 97 5.26 -3.12 6.89
CA SER A 97 6.06 -3.67 5.81
C SER A 97 5.26 -4.60 4.91
N LYS A 98 5.70 -4.75 3.66
CA LYS A 98 5.27 -5.85 2.79
C LYS A 98 6.07 -7.12 3.08
N SER A 99 5.50 -8.29 2.82
CA SER A 99 6.30 -9.51 2.76
C SER A 99 7.28 -9.48 1.58
N THR A 100 8.40 -10.19 1.74
CA THR A 100 9.33 -10.47 0.64
C THR A 100 8.70 -11.40 -0.38
N ARG A 101 9.08 -11.24 -1.65
CA ARG A 101 8.82 -12.18 -2.74
C ARG A 101 10.12 -12.62 -3.36
N ASP A 102 10.12 -13.84 -3.90
CA ASP A 102 11.26 -14.42 -4.60
C ASP A 102 11.21 -14.19 -6.12
N ASP A 103 10.15 -13.55 -6.64
CA ASP A 103 9.99 -13.30 -8.07
C ASP A 103 10.39 -11.87 -8.49
N ASN A 104 10.90 -11.77 -9.71
CA ASN A 104 11.37 -10.51 -10.29
C ASN A 104 10.25 -9.72 -10.99
N VAL A 105 9.01 -9.81 -10.48
CA VAL A 105 7.84 -9.18 -11.11
C VAL A 105 7.22 -8.17 -10.15
N PHE A 106 6.99 -6.95 -10.64
CA PHE A 106 6.29 -5.92 -9.89
C PHE A 106 5.01 -5.48 -10.58
N TYR A 107 3.92 -5.58 -9.83
CA TYR A 107 2.66 -4.90 -10.13
C TYR A 107 2.53 -3.69 -9.21
N ALA A 108 1.93 -2.59 -9.66
CA ALA A 108 1.71 -1.41 -8.80
C ALA A 108 1.02 -1.76 -7.47
N ARG A 109 0.12 -2.74 -7.50
CA ARG A 109 -0.55 -3.30 -6.31
C ARG A 109 0.43 -3.87 -5.27
N ASN A 110 1.67 -4.21 -5.65
CA ASN A 110 2.70 -4.75 -4.75
C ASN A 110 3.36 -3.70 -3.85
N ALA A 111 3.13 -2.40 -4.08
CA ALA A 111 3.57 -1.34 -3.16
C ALA A 111 2.99 -1.57 -1.75
N VAL A 112 3.58 -0.96 -0.71
CA VAL A 112 2.97 -0.98 0.63
C VAL A 112 1.66 -0.19 0.58
N PHE A 113 1.70 0.99 -0.05
CA PHE A 113 0.52 1.78 -0.37
C PHE A 113 0.45 2.09 -1.85
N TRP A 114 -0.76 1.97 -2.39
CA TRP A 114 -1.09 2.42 -3.73
C TRP A 114 -2.28 3.38 -3.66
N LEU A 115 -2.00 4.67 -3.83
CA LEU A 115 -3.00 5.72 -3.90
C LEU A 115 -3.39 5.88 -5.36
N SER A 116 -4.65 5.60 -5.67
CA SER A 116 -5.23 5.75 -7.00
C SER A 116 -6.72 5.97 -6.84
N PRO A 117 -7.35 6.84 -7.65
CA PRO A 117 -8.79 7.02 -7.61
C PRO A 117 -9.51 5.69 -7.89
N PRO A 118 -10.81 5.59 -7.52
CA PRO A 118 -11.62 4.42 -7.82
C PRO A 118 -11.57 4.04 -9.30
N GLU A 119 -11.67 2.75 -9.58
CA GLU A 119 -11.76 2.26 -10.95
C GLU A 119 -13.00 2.84 -11.62
N ALA A 120 -12.85 3.29 -12.86
CA ALA A 120 -13.91 3.90 -13.64
C ALA A 120 -13.99 3.23 -15.01
N THR A 121 -15.22 2.95 -15.45
CA THR A 121 -15.51 2.33 -16.75
C THR A 121 -16.15 3.32 -17.72
N THR A 122 -16.66 4.44 -17.20
CA THR A 122 -17.24 5.52 -17.99
C THR A 122 -16.54 6.86 -17.76
N LYS A 123 -16.79 7.81 -18.66
CA LYS A 123 -16.31 9.20 -18.52
C LYS A 123 -16.71 9.82 -17.19
N ASP A 124 -18.00 9.74 -16.89
CA ASP A 124 -18.57 10.42 -15.74
C ASP A 124 -18.07 9.79 -14.44
N GLU A 125 -17.90 8.46 -14.42
CA GLU A 125 -17.23 7.76 -13.33
C GLU A 125 -15.78 8.22 -13.16
N PHE A 126 -15.01 8.34 -14.25
CA PHE A 126 -13.61 8.74 -14.16
C PHE A 126 -13.47 10.19 -13.69
N LEU A 127 -14.30 11.10 -14.20
CA LEU A 127 -14.34 12.48 -13.73
C LEU A 127 -14.76 12.58 -12.27
N ALA A 128 -15.73 11.79 -11.82
CA ALA A 128 -16.11 11.71 -10.41
C ALA A 128 -15.01 11.10 -9.54
N ALA A 129 -14.31 10.10 -10.04
CA ALA A 129 -13.18 9.46 -9.38
C ALA A 129 -12.02 10.45 -9.18
N LEU A 130 -11.75 11.32 -10.17
CA LEU A 130 -10.76 12.40 -10.05
C LEU A 130 -11.10 13.47 -9.01
N GLN A 131 -12.37 13.60 -8.61
CA GLN A 131 -12.80 14.47 -7.49
C GLN A 131 -12.70 13.76 -6.13
N THR A 132 -12.58 12.43 -6.14
CA THR A 132 -12.47 11.61 -4.94
C THR A 132 -11.00 11.39 -4.64
N HIS A 133 -10.36 12.36 -3.99
CA HIS A 133 -8.93 12.29 -3.71
C HIS A 133 -8.65 11.37 -2.52
N ALA A 134 -7.95 10.27 -2.74
CA ALA A 134 -7.22 9.62 -1.66
C ALA A 134 -6.12 10.57 -1.17
N ARG A 135 -6.13 10.86 0.14
CA ARG A 135 -5.10 11.64 0.81
C ARG A 135 -4.51 10.81 1.94
N LEU A 136 -3.21 10.53 1.86
CA LEU A 136 -2.47 9.87 2.93
C LEU A 136 -1.50 10.87 3.56
N THR A 137 -1.64 11.08 4.86
CA THR A 137 -0.64 11.78 5.68
C THR A 137 0.12 10.75 6.49
N VAL A 138 1.43 10.65 6.33
CA VAL A 138 2.30 9.80 7.15
C VAL A 138 2.95 10.66 8.22
N GLN A 139 2.85 10.22 9.47
CA GLN A 139 3.53 10.82 10.60
C GLN A 139 4.06 9.75 11.54
N ASP A 140 4.89 10.17 12.48
CA ASP A 140 5.35 9.31 13.55
C ASP A 140 5.34 10.09 14.87
N SER A 141 4.39 9.73 15.74
CA SER A 141 4.23 10.35 17.06
C SER A 141 5.15 9.78 18.13
N SER A 142 5.96 8.76 17.82
CA SER A 142 6.89 8.19 18.78
C SER A 142 7.99 9.18 19.18
N ALA A 143 8.48 9.04 20.41
CA ALA A 143 9.53 9.90 20.95
C ALA A 143 10.86 9.74 20.20
N ASP A 144 11.16 8.53 19.74
CA ASP A 144 12.41 8.20 19.02
C ASP A 144 12.30 8.37 17.50
N ARG A 145 11.09 8.62 16.97
CA ARG A 145 10.80 8.82 15.54
C ARG A 145 11.30 7.66 14.67
N SER A 146 11.17 6.44 15.21
CA SER A 146 11.70 5.21 14.62
C SER A 146 10.76 4.50 13.65
N GLY A 147 9.52 4.98 13.51
CA GLY A 147 8.46 4.36 12.73
C GLY A 147 8.77 4.32 11.24
N LYS A 148 8.33 3.24 10.58
CA LYS A 148 8.69 2.96 9.18
C LYS A 148 7.56 2.41 8.33
N ILE A 149 7.59 2.76 7.05
CA ILE A 149 6.98 2.03 5.95
C ILE A 149 8.12 1.33 5.20
N VAL A 150 8.08 0.01 5.06
CA VAL A 150 9.19 -0.76 4.45
C VAL A 150 8.71 -1.64 3.30
N GLN A 151 9.22 -1.36 2.11
CA GLN A 151 9.12 -2.21 0.94
C GLN A 151 10.42 -3.02 0.79
N PRO A 152 10.39 -4.34 1.00
CA PRO A 152 11.59 -5.16 0.85
C PRO A 152 11.85 -5.62 -0.60
N ASN A 153 10.91 -5.36 -1.53
CA ASN A 153 10.99 -5.80 -2.92
C ASN A 153 11.39 -4.65 -3.86
N GLY A 154 11.80 -4.96 -5.10
CA GLY A 154 12.49 -4.00 -5.97
C GLY A 154 11.66 -2.88 -6.63
N GLY A 155 10.38 -2.71 -6.29
CA GLY A 155 9.53 -1.62 -6.80
C GLY A 155 9.14 -0.61 -5.72
N PRO A 156 8.33 0.41 -6.01
CA PRO A 156 8.07 1.50 -5.07
C PRO A 156 7.49 1.07 -3.72
N ALA A 157 7.83 1.79 -2.64
CA ALA A 157 7.18 1.59 -1.35
C ALA A 157 5.79 2.23 -1.29
N VAL A 158 5.66 3.45 -1.80
CA VAL A 158 4.39 4.16 -1.96
C VAL A 158 4.25 4.66 -3.38
N ILE A 159 3.11 4.36 -4.01
CA ILE A 159 2.73 4.92 -5.31
C ILE A 159 1.64 5.95 -5.10
N VAL A 160 1.86 7.15 -5.64
CA VAL A 160 0.92 8.27 -5.64
C VAL A 160 0.55 8.54 -7.09
N ALA A 161 -0.65 8.11 -7.48
CA ALA A 161 -1.12 8.19 -8.86
C ALA A 161 -2.35 9.11 -8.99
N LEU A 162 -2.55 9.69 -10.18
CA LEU A 162 -3.84 10.20 -10.63
C LEU A 162 -4.56 11.13 -9.63
N ASN A 163 -3.98 12.31 -9.37
CA ASN A 163 -4.57 13.35 -8.52
C ASN A 163 -4.82 12.95 -7.05
N THR A 164 -4.10 11.93 -6.58
CA THR A 164 -4.01 11.59 -5.15
C THR A 164 -2.85 12.31 -4.49
N ILE A 165 -2.89 12.37 -3.16
CA ILE A 165 -1.98 13.21 -2.39
C ILE A 165 -1.33 12.40 -1.27
N LEU A 166 0.00 12.42 -1.25
CA LEU A 166 0.80 12.00 -0.11
C LEU A 166 1.32 13.23 0.63
N THR A 167 1.25 13.22 1.95
CA THR A 167 1.94 14.17 2.82
C THR A 167 2.80 13.39 3.80
N VAL A 168 4.07 13.76 3.96
CA VAL A 168 4.99 13.11 4.91
C VAL A 168 5.45 14.15 5.92
N ASN A 169 5.00 13.98 7.16
CA ASN A 169 5.36 14.83 8.29
C ASN A 169 6.47 14.21 9.16
N GLY A 170 6.63 12.89 9.13
CA GLY A 170 7.59 12.17 9.96
C GLY A 170 7.70 10.68 9.64
N GLY A 171 8.58 9.99 10.35
CA GLY A 171 8.92 8.59 10.12
C GLY A 171 9.83 8.36 8.92
N THR A 172 10.02 7.09 8.54
CA THR A 172 10.81 6.69 7.37
C THR A 172 9.93 5.94 6.37
N ILE A 173 9.98 6.30 5.09
CA ILE A 173 9.49 5.45 4.01
C ILE A 173 10.72 4.89 3.29
N GLU A 174 10.86 3.57 3.30
CA GLU A 174 12.04 2.88 2.83
C GLU A 174 11.69 1.81 1.78
N ASN A 175 12.35 1.85 0.64
CA ASN A 175 12.63 0.64 -0.12
C ASN A 175 13.97 0.07 0.36
N ALA A 176 13.93 -1.13 0.93
CA ALA A 176 15.09 -1.81 1.49
C ALA A 176 15.71 -2.83 0.52
N SER A 177 15.12 -3.02 -0.65
CA SER A 177 15.61 -3.96 -1.66
C SER A 177 16.86 -3.42 -2.35
N SER A 178 17.76 -4.33 -2.71
CA SER A 178 18.87 -4.05 -3.64
C SER A 178 18.51 -4.35 -5.09
N VAL A 179 17.30 -4.85 -5.35
CA VAL A 179 16.80 -5.13 -6.71
C VAL A 179 16.17 -3.85 -7.25
N ASP A 180 16.54 -3.48 -8.47
CA ASP A 180 15.83 -2.45 -9.22
C ASP A 180 14.96 -3.10 -10.28
N LEU A 181 13.67 -2.81 -10.26
CA LEU A 181 12.74 -3.29 -11.26
C LEU A 181 12.45 -2.23 -12.33
N ASP A 182 13.10 -1.06 -12.28
CA ASP A 182 13.00 -0.01 -13.29
C ASP A 182 13.17 -0.58 -14.72
N ASP A 183 12.27 -0.20 -15.62
CA ASP A 183 12.29 -0.56 -17.04
C ASP A 183 11.98 0.69 -17.87
N ASP A 184 11.89 0.56 -19.20
CA ASP A 184 11.65 1.70 -20.09
C ASP A 184 10.33 2.44 -19.82
N SER A 185 9.40 1.84 -19.07
CA SER A 185 8.16 2.54 -18.64
C SER A 185 8.40 3.47 -17.45
N HIS A 186 9.46 3.23 -16.69
CA HIS A 186 9.79 3.92 -15.44
C HIS A 186 8.65 3.91 -14.40
N LEU A 187 7.73 2.93 -14.46
CA LEU A 187 6.57 2.83 -13.56
C LEU A 187 6.81 1.91 -12.34
N LYS A 188 7.96 1.25 -12.29
CA LYS A 188 8.30 0.31 -11.21
C LYS A 188 9.74 0.46 -10.68
N PRO A 189 10.31 1.68 -10.59
CA PRO A 189 11.66 1.83 -10.08
C PRO A 189 11.73 1.47 -8.60
N ASN A 190 12.89 1.02 -8.14
CA ASN A 190 13.17 0.96 -6.73
C ASN A 190 13.24 2.38 -6.15
N CYS A 191 12.18 2.77 -5.44
CA CYS A 191 12.11 4.04 -4.75
C CYS A 191 11.25 3.99 -3.48
N ALA A 192 11.43 4.95 -2.58
CA ALA A 192 10.48 5.12 -1.47
C ALA A 192 9.13 5.66 -1.95
N VAL A 193 9.12 6.69 -2.80
CA VAL A 193 7.88 7.26 -3.34
C VAL A 193 7.96 7.38 -4.85
N LEU A 194 6.93 6.89 -5.53
CA LEU A 194 6.70 7.11 -6.96
C LEU A 194 5.54 8.10 -7.15
N LEU A 195 5.78 9.21 -7.84
CA LEU A 195 4.74 10.09 -8.36
C LEU A 195 4.46 9.74 -9.82
N SER A 196 3.19 9.52 -10.17
CA SER A 196 2.80 9.21 -11.55
C SER A 196 1.43 9.79 -11.93
N GLY A 197 1.25 10.19 -13.19
CA GLY A 197 -0.07 10.56 -13.73
C GLY A 197 -0.78 11.68 -12.96
N GLY A 198 -0.03 12.64 -12.39
CA GLY A 198 -0.60 13.75 -11.62
C GLY A 198 -0.70 13.50 -10.12
N GLY A 199 0.09 12.57 -9.59
CA GLY A 199 0.24 12.38 -8.16
C GLY A 199 0.95 13.58 -7.51
N LYS A 200 0.55 13.91 -6.28
CA LYS A 200 1.12 15.02 -5.52
C LYS A 200 1.76 14.53 -4.22
N ALA A 201 2.96 14.98 -3.92
CA ALA A 201 3.60 14.75 -2.63
C ALA A 201 4.04 16.06 -1.97
N VAL A 202 3.76 16.17 -0.67
CA VAL A 202 4.28 17.24 0.19
C VAL A 202 5.13 16.62 1.29
N ILE A 203 6.43 16.87 1.27
CA ILE A 203 7.39 16.35 2.24
C ILE A 203 7.73 17.49 3.21
N ASN A 204 7.17 17.42 4.41
CA ASN A 204 7.37 18.37 5.50
C ASN A 204 8.42 17.86 6.51
N GLY A 205 8.64 16.54 6.57
CA GLY A 205 9.58 15.91 7.48
C GLY A 205 9.85 14.45 7.11
N GLY A 206 10.46 13.72 8.04
CA GLY A 206 10.79 12.31 7.85
C GLY A 206 11.94 12.04 6.89
N THR A 207 12.09 10.77 6.50
CA THR A 207 13.12 10.31 5.56
C THR A 207 12.48 9.43 4.47
N LEU A 208 12.79 9.72 3.21
CA LEU A 208 12.45 8.91 2.05
C LEU A 208 13.73 8.27 1.53
N ARG A 209 13.80 6.93 1.50
CA ARG A 209 15.02 6.20 1.16
C ARG A 209 14.74 5.00 0.28
N GLY A 210 15.52 4.81 -0.76
CA GLY A 210 15.53 3.63 -1.61
C GLY A 210 16.76 3.71 -2.51
N MET A 211 16.84 2.91 -3.57
CA MET A 211 17.82 3.23 -4.63
C MET A 211 17.59 4.67 -5.10
N ARG A 212 16.33 5.04 -5.31
CA ARG A 212 15.89 6.44 -5.36
C ARG A 212 15.08 6.78 -4.10
N GLY A 213 15.18 8.00 -3.60
CA GLY A 213 14.27 8.47 -2.54
C GLY A 213 12.89 8.75 -3.12
N VAL A 214 12.84 9.64 -4.11
CA VAL A 214 11.62 9.96 -4.87
C VAL A 214 11.89 9.77 -6.35
N ALA A 215 10.99 9.07 -7.03
CA ALA A 215 10.95 8.98 -8.47
C ALA A 215 9.70 9.70 -8.99
N VAL A 216 9.85 10.58 -9.96
CA VAL A 216 8.75 11.23 -10.66
C VAL A 216 8.71 10.68 -12.08
N THR A 217 7.61 10.00 -12.40
CA THR A 217 7.40 9.29 -13.67
C THR A 217 6.01 9.57 -14.22
N GLY A 218 5.65 8.91 -15.32
CA GLY A 218 4.27 8.84 -15.78
C GLY A 218 3.81 10.18 -16.31
N TYR A 219 4.48 10.64 -17.36
CA TYR A 219 3.88 11.60 -18.26
C TYR A 219 2.57 11.02 -18.79
N ILE A 220 1.53 11.84 -18.80
CA ILE A 220 0.38 11.56 -19.64
C ILE A 220 0.86 11.78 -21.08
N THR A 221 1.19 10.70 -21.78
CA THR A 221 1.69 10.77 -23.17
C THR A 221 0.61 11.29 -24.11
N LYS A 222 0.95 11.66 -25.34
CA LYS A 222 -0.07 12.09 -26.32
C LYS A 222 -1.00 10.94 -26.71
N GLU A 223 -0.50 9.71 -26.71
CA GLU A 223 -1.29 8.50 -26.89
C GLU A 223 -2.23 8.26 -25.72
N VAL A 224 -1.77 8.48 -24.48
CA VAL A 224 -2.60 8.34 -23.28
C VAL A 224 -3.62 9.47 -23.18
N GLU A 225 -3.23 10.72 -23.47
CA GLU A 225 -4.14 11.86 -23.61
C GLU A 225 -5.19 11.59 -24.70
N GLY A 226 -4.76 11.04 -25.84
CA GLY A 226 -5.63 10.57 -26.92
C GLY A 226 -6.58 9.47 -26.46
N LEU A 227 -6.10 8.51 -25.66
CA LEU A 227 -6.93 7.46 -25.08
C LEU A 227 -7.97 8.04 -24.10
N TYR A 228 -7.60 9.01 -23.27
CA TYR A 228 -8.54 9.70 -22.38
C TYR A 228 -9.57 10.51 -23.17
N LYS A 229 -9.15 11.12 -24.28
CA LYS A 229 -10.05 11.80 -25.20
C LYS A 229 -10.99 10.83 -25.93
N ASP A 230 -10.48 9.73 -26.46
CA ASP A 230 -11.26 8.81 -27.29
C ASP A 230 -12.17 7.90 -26.45
N THR A 231 -11.69 7.46 -25.28
CA THR A 231 -12.42 6.55 -24.38
C THR A 231 -13.37 7.31 -23.46
N PHE A 232 -12.90 8.44 -22.92
CA PHE A 232 -13.63 9.19 -21.91
C PHE A 232 -14.04 10.58 -22.38
N GLY A 233 -13.75 11.02 -23.61
CA GLY A 233 -14.13 12.36 -24.06
C GLY A 233 -13.52 13.49 -23.22
N ILE A 234 -12.40 13.24 -22.54
CA ILE A 234 -11.73 14.23 -21.67
C ILE A 234 -10.62 14.88 -22.48
N GLU A 235 -10.84 16.14 -22.86
CA GLU A 235 -9.82 16.95 -23.49
C GLU A 235 -8.94 17.62 -22.43
N GLY A 236 -7.62 17.65 -22.66
CA GLY A 236 -6.69 18.35 -21.78
C GLY A 236 -6.26 17.57 -20.53
N TYR A 237 -6.56 16.27 -20.44
CA TYR A 237 -5.91 15.41 -19.45
C TYR A 237 -4.45 15.20 -19.88
N ASN A 238 -3.57 16.11 -19.46
CA ASN A 238 -2.17 16.16 -19.83
C ASN A 238 -1.31 16.62 -18.65
N ASN A 239 0.01 16.58 -18.83
CA ASN A 239 0.96 16.94 -17.77
C ASN A 239 0.93 18.43 -17.39
N ASP A 240 0.41 19.32 -18.24
CA ASP A 240 0.30 20.75 -17.91
C ASP A 240 -0.85 20.99 -16.90
N THR A 241 -1.90 20.17 -16.99
CA THR A 241 -3.10 20.29 -16.16
C THR A 241 -3.08 19.34 -14.97
N TYR A 242 -2.54 18.14 -15.16
CA TYR A 242 -2.48 17.04 -14.21
C TYR A 242 -1.05 16.54 -14.06
N GLY A 243 -0.08 17.46 -14.05
CA GLY A 243 1.32 17.15 -13.81
C GLY A 243 1.55 16.68 -12.38
N ASN A 244 2.59 15.87 -12.20
CA ASN A 244 3.02 15.50 -10.86
C ASN A 244 3.54 16.74 -10.12
N GLU A 245 3.23 16.84 -8.83
CA GLU A 245 3.70 17.93 -7.99
C GLU A 245 4.47 17.38 -6.80
N LEU A 246 5.73 17.79 -6.64
CA LEU A 246 6.53 17.49 -5.45
C LEU A 246 6.89 18.80 -4.76
N THR A 247 6.43 18.95 -3.53
CA THR A 247 6.84 20.05 -2.64
C THR A 247 7.67 19.49 -1.50
N VAL A 248 8.86 20.03 -1.28
CA VAL A 248 9.73 19.65 -0.16
C VAL A 248 9.97 20.89 0.68
N THR A 249 9.40 20.92 1.88
CA THR A 249 9.53 22.01 2.86
C THR A 249 10.39 21.61 4.06
N GLY A 250 10.51 20.30 4.30
CA GLY A 250 11.37 19.69 5.31
C GLY A 250 11.45 18.18 5.12
N GLY A 251 12.43 17.53 5.74
CA GLY A 251 12.67 16.08 5.57
C GLY A 251 13.83 15.76 4.63
N ASN A 252 14.21 14.48 4.59
CA ASN A 252 15.38 14.00 3.87
C ASN A 252 14.97 13.09 2.73
N ILE A 253 15.47 13.38 1.53
CA ILE A 253 15.33 12.50 0.36
C ILE A 253 16.70 11.91 0.09
N CYS A 254 16.83 10.60 0.28
CA CYS A 254 18.10 9.89 0.24
C CYS A 254 18.07 8.76 -0.77
N ALA A 255 19.20 8.54 -1.43
CA ALA A 255 19.46 7.36 -2.26
C ALA A 255 20.43 6.43 -1.54
N THR A 256 20.21 5.12 -1.65
CA THR A 256 21.19 4.08 -1.34
C THR A 256 22.13 3.86 -2.52
N SER A 257 21.65 4.10 -3.74
CA SER A 257 22.44 4.06 -4.97
C SER A 257 21.72 4.83 -6.09
N GLY A 258 22.38 5.80 -6.72
CA GLY A 258 21.74 6.66 -7.72
C GLY A 258 21.36 8.02 -7.13
N GLU A 259 20.27 8.61 -7.62
CA GLU A 259 19.84 9.96 -7.24
C GLU A 259 18.75 9.94 -6.17
N GLY A 260 18.87 10.82 -5.16
CA GLY A 260 17.84 10.95 -4.12
C GLY A 260 16.48 11.31 -4.72
N LEU A 261 16.47 12.26 -5.66
CA LEU A 261 15.32 12.60 -6.48
C LEU A 261 15.70 12.35 -7.94
N ILE A 262 14.91 11.56 -8.65
CA ILE A 262 15.00 11.42 -10.10
C ILE A 262 13.69 11.86 -10.75
N VAL A 263 13.80 12.64 -11.81
CA VAL A 263 12.69 12.96 -12.71
C VAL A 263 13.05 12.35 -14.05
N TYR A 264 12.31 11.32 -14.45
CA TYR A 264 12.52 10.70 -15.76
C TYR A 264 12.00 11.68 -16.79
N GLU A 265 12.85 12.27 -17.63
CA GLU A 265 12.45 13.21 -18.69
C GLU A 265 11.74 12.51 -19.86
N LYS A 266 10.99 13.28 -20.64
CA LYS A 266 10.32 12.84 -21.87
C LYS A 266 11.36 12.28 -22.86
N ALA A 267 11.15 11.06 -23.35
CA ALA A 267 11.74 10.60 -24.61
C ALA A 267 11.07 11.28 -25.81
#